data_AF-A0A3S3RYJ0-F1
#
_entry.id   AF-A0A3S3RYJ0-F1
#
_cell.length_a   1.000
_cell.length_b   1.000
_cell.length_c   1.000
_cell.angle_alpha   90.00
_cell.angle_beta   90.00
_cell.angle_gamma   90.00
#
_symmetry.space_group_name_H-M   'P 1'
#
loop_
_entity.id
_entity.type
_entity.pdbx_description
1 polymer ?
#
loop_
_entity_poly.entity_id
_entity_poly.type
_entity_poly.pdbx_seq_one_letter_code
_entity_poly.pdbx_strand_id
1 'polypeptide(L)'
;MSIAFRRRKRRFIIEICLNGRKIFALLFILYAYTCHQSASVFGYRDIGRNITRILDEFFNKGYDKRIRPNYGGPAVEVEITMYIISISSVSEDFTSDFYFRQAWNDPRLRFNPVPDIKELYVGAE
;
A
#
# COMPACT_ATOMS: atom_id res chain seq x y z
N MET A 1 3.90 3.91 11.67
CA MET A 1 3.70 2.69 12.50
C MET A 1 4.52 1.56 11.86
N SER A 2 5.43 0.96 12.62
CA SER A 2 6.51 0.09 12.11
C SER A 2 6.04 -1.20 11.44
N ILE A 3 6.86 -1.65 10.48
CA ILE A 3 6.75 -2.95 9.79
C ILE A 3 7.16 -4.06 10.76
N ALA A 4 6.30 -5.06 10.93
CA ALA A 4 6.62 -6.31 11.61
C ALA A 4 6.58 -7.45 10.59
N PHE A 5 7.76 -7.93 10.17
CA PHE A 5 7.87 -9.14 9.37
C PHE A 5 8.15 -10.32 10.30
N ARG A 6 7.15 -11.19 10.52
CA ARG A 6 7.34 -12.44 11.27
C ARG A 6 6.87 -13.63 10.46
N ARG A 7 7.74 -14.16 9.59
CA ARG A 7 7.56 -15.51 9.03
C ARG A 7 7.94 -16.54 10.09
N ARG A 8 6.95 -17.24 10.64
CA ARG A 8 7.15 -18.49 11.39
C ARG A 8 6.51 -19.62 10.61
N LYS A 9 7.27 -20.26 9.72
CA LYS A 9 6.89 -21.53 9.11
C LYS A 9 7.22 -22.63 10.12
N ARG A 10 6.27 -23.01 10.96
CA ARG A 10 6.36 -24.26 11.75
C ARG A 10 5.59 -25.33 10.99
N ARG A 11 6.33 -26.28 10.40
CA ARG A 11 5.76 -27.58 10.01
C ARG A 11 5.41 -28.31 11.30
N PHE A 12 4.13 -28.50 11.55
CA PHE A 12 3.64 -29.49 12.50
C PHE A 12 3.20 -30.71 11.68
N ILE A 13 4.00 -31.77 11.73
CA ILE A 13 3.52 -33.10 11.36
C ILE A 13 2.86 -33.63 12.64
N ILE A 14 1.53 -33.71 12.61
CA ILE A 14 0.75 -34.33 13.68
C ILE A 14 0.38 -35.71 13.15
N GLU A 15 1.06 -36.76 13.59
CA GLU A 15 0.53 -38.11 13.44
C GLU A 15 -0.64 -38.24 14.41
N ILE A 16 -1.85 -38.42 13.88
CA ILE A 16 -3.04 -38.60 14.70
C ILE A 16 -3.63 -39.97 14.36
N CYS A 17 -3.38 -40.94 15.23
CA CYS A 17 -4.06 -42.23 15.23
C CYS A 17 -5.48 -42.01 15.75
N LEU A 18 -6.49 -42.01 14.87
CA LEU A 18 -7.86 -41.63 15.23
C LEU A 18 -8.88 -42.73 14.95
N ASN A 19 -9.56 -43.14 16.03
CA ASN A 19 -10.84 -43.84 15.96
C ASN A 19 -11.89 -43.04 15.17
N GLY A 20 -12.76 -43.73 14.44
CA GLY A 20 -13.65 -43.18 13.40
C GLY A 20 -14.48 -41.93 13.76
N ARG A 21 -14.80 -41.69 15.04
CA ARG A 21 -15.51 -40.46 15.47
C ARG A 21 -14.66 -39.19 15.46
N LYS A 22 -13.34 -39.30 15.63
CA LYS A 22 -12.41 -38.15 15.65
C LYS A 22 -11.99 -37.69 14.26
N ILE A 23 -12.12 -38.55 13.24
CA ILE A 23 -11.84 -38.24 11.83
C ILE A 23 -12.82 -37.17 11.31
N PHE A 24 -14.11 -37.31 11.62
CA PHE A 24 -15.12 -36.33 11.22
C PHE A 24 -14.88 -34.95 11.82
N ALA A 25 -14.46 -34.87 13.08
CA ALA A 25 -14.13 -33.61 13.74
C ALA A 25 -12.93 -32.91 13.07
N LEU A 26 -11.88 -33.66 12.71
CA LEU A 26 -10.73 -33.10 12.00
C LEU A 26 -11.06 -32.67 10.57
N LEU A 27 -11.85 -33.44 9.83
CA LEU A 27 -12.30 -33.05 8.49
C LEU A 27 -13.12 -31.75 8.54
N PHE A 28 -13.99 -31.61 9.55
CA PHE A 28 -14.77 -30.40 9.74
C PHE A 28 -13.89 -29.20 10.11
N ILE A 29 -12.90 -29.39 10.99
CA ILE A 29 -11.92 -28.36 11.34
C ILE A 29 -11.09 -27.96 10.11
N LEU A 30 -10.55 -28.92 9.36
CA LEU A 30 -9.79 -28.65 8.13
C LEU A 30 -10.63 -27.93 7.07
N TYR A 31 -11.90 -28.32 6.90
CA TYR A 31 -12.85 -27.64 6.01
C TYR A 31 -13.15 -26.21 6.47
N ALA A 32 -13.34 -25.99 7.78
CA ALA A 32 -13.53 -24.65 8.34
C ALA A 32 -12.28 -23.77 8.16
N TYR A 33 -11.07 -24.34 8.34
CA TYR A 33 -9.81 -23.64 8.10
C TYR A 33 -9.61 -23.27 6.62
N THR A 34 -9.89 -24.18 5.68
CA THR A 34 -9.79 -23.88 4.24
C THR A 34 -10.86 -22.89 3.77
N CYS A 35 -12.07 -22.94 4.34
CA CYS A 35 -13.14 -21.96 4.10
C CYS A 35 -12.77 -20.56 4.61
N HIS A 36 -12.22 -20.45 5.83
CA HIS A 36 -11.74 -19.17 6.37
C HIS A 36 -10.57 -18.59 5.55
N GLN A 37 -9.66 -19.45 5.08
CA GLN A 37 -8.52 -19.01 4.27
C GLN A 37 -8.92 -18.57 2.85
N SER A 38 -9.97 -19.12 2.26
CA SER A 38 -10.47 -18.71 0.94
C SER A 38 -11.21 -17.37 0.98
N ALA A 39 -11.97 -17.09 2.05
CA ALA A 39 -12.64 -15.79 2.24
C ALA A 39 -11.65 -14.62 2.35
N SER A 40 -10.55 -14.80 3.09
CA SER A 40 -9.50 -13.77 3.22
C SER A 40 -8.74 -13.50 1.92
N VAL A 41 -8.49 -14.53 1.10
CA VAL A 41 -7.85 -14.39 -0.22
C VAL A 41 -8.77 -13.70 -1.22
N PHE A 42 -10.09 -13.93 -1.15
CA PHE A 42 -11.08 -13.26 -1.99
C PHE A 42 -11.11 -11.75 -1.72
N GLY A 43 -11.21 -11.35 -0.45
CA GLY A 43 -11.20 -9.93 -0.05
C GLY A 43 -9.93 -9.18 -0.50
N TYR A 44 -8.75 -9.81 -0.41
CA TYR A 44 -7.51 -9.19 -0.88
C TYR A 44 -7.44 -9.03 -2.40
N ARG A 45 -8.00 -9.97 -3.16
CA ARG A 45 -8.05 -9.90 -4.63
C ARG A 45 -8.94 -8.75 -5.12
N ASP A 46 -10.00 -8.44 -4.39
CA ASP A 46 -10.91 -7.35 -4.76
C ASP A 46 -10.27 -5.97 -4.54
N ILE A 47 -9.52 -5.79 -3.44
CA ILE A 47 -8.74 -4.56 -3.19
C ILE A 47 -7.72 -4.32 -4.30
N GLY A 48 -6.95 -5.36 -4.68
CA GLY A 48 -5.96 -5.26 -5.75
C GLY A 48 -6.58 -4.82 -7.09
N ARG A 49 -7.70 -5.44 -7.50
CA ARG A 49 -8.41 -5.05 -8.72
C ARG A 49 -8.96 -3.62 -8.65
N ASN A 50 -9.44 -3.20 -7.48
CA ASN A 50 -9.92 -1.84 -7.27
C ASN A 50 -8.81 -0.80 -7.43
N ILE A 51 -7.61 -1.07 -6.90
CA ILE A 51 -6.43 -0.19 -7.09
C ILE A 51 -6.04 -0.12 -8.56
N THR A 52 -5.92 -1.27 -9.24
CA THR A 52 -5.58 -1.31 -10.67
C THR A 52 -6.59 -0.51 -11.49
N ARG A 53 -7.90 -0.66 -11.23
CA ARG A 53 -8.95 0.12 -11.90
C ARG A 53 -8.78 1.63 -11.71
N ILE A 54 -8.46 2.08 -10.49
CA ILE A 54 -8.23 3.51 -10.20
C ILE A 54 -7.03 4.02 -11.03
N LEU A 55 -5.94 3.26 -11.07
CA LEU A 55 -4.73 3.65 -11.82
C LEU A 55 -4.99 3.69 -13.34
N ASP A 56 -5.67 2.67 -13.87
CA ASP A 56 -6.04 2.60 -15.29
C ASP A 56 -6.92 3.80 -15.71
N GLU A 57 -7.84 4.23 -14.84
CA GLU A 57 -8.64 5.43 -15.09
C GLU A 57 -7.78 6.69 -15.29
N PHE A 58 -6.67 6.86 -14.56
CA PHE A 58 -5.81 8.03 -14.75
C PHE A 58 -5.05 8.00 -16.07
N PHE A 59 -4.53 6.82 -16.46
CA PHE A 59 -3.82 6.66 -17.73
C PHE A 59 -4.78 6.81 -18.92
N ASN A 60 -5.98 6.24 -18.83
CA ASN A 60 -6.99 6.34 -19.89
C ASN A 60 -7.58 7.75 -20.03
N LYS A 61 -7.64 8.54 -18.95
CA LYS A 61 -8.04 9.95 -18.98
C LYS A 61 -7.00 10.87 -19.63
N GLY A 62 -5.84 10.34 -20.04
CA GLY A 62 -4.79 11.10 -20.71
C GLY A 62 -3.99 11.98 -19.75
N TYR A 63 -3.71 11.50 -18.54
CA TYR A 63 -2.86 12.20 -17.59
C TYR A 63 -1.44 12.38 -18.17
N ASP A 64 -1.08 13.61 -18.54
CA ASP A 64 0.28 13.98 -18.97
C ASP A 64 1.07 14.60 -17.80
N LYS A 65 2.08 13.86 -17.32
CA LYS A 65 2.98 14.28 -16.24
C LYS A 65 3.86 15.48 -16.58
N ARG A 66 4.02 15.83 -17.87
CA ARG A 66 4.83 16.98 -18.32
C ARG A 66 4.14 18.31 -18.04
N ILE A 67 2.82 18.29 -17.89
CA ILE A 67 2.01 19.49 -17.72
C ILE A 67 1.69 19.64 -16.23
N ARG A 68 2.12 20.76 -15.64
CA ARG A 68 1.78 21.09 -14.25
C ARG A 68 0.24 21.20 -14.07
N PRO A 69 -0.28 20.95 -12.86
CA PRO A 69 -1.68 21.26 -12.57
C PRO A 69 -1.97 22.73 -12.84
N ASN A 70 -3.21 23.05 -13.25
CA ASN A 70 -3.65 24.41 -13.56
C ASN A 70 -2.76 25.13 -14.60
N TYR A 71 -2.31 24.41 -15.64
CA TYR A 71 -1.51 25.01 -16.71
C TYR A 71 -2.29 26.13 -17.40
N GLY A 72 -1.67 27.32 -17.52
CA GLY A 72 -2.33 28.53 -18.04
C GLY A 72 -3.31 29.21 -17.08
N GLY A 73 -3.49 28.68 -15.87
CA GLY A 73 -4.33 29.24 -14.81
C GLY A 73 -3.54 29.71 -13.58
N PRO A 74 -4.17 29.75 -12.39
CA PRO A 74 -3.52 30.19 -11.16
C PRO A 74 -2.34 29.31 -10.78
N ALA A 75 -1.40 29.88 -10.03
CA ALA A 75 -0.24 29.15 -9.52
C ALA A 75 -0.67 27.99 -8.62
N VAL A 76 0.09 26.88 -8.69
CA VAL A 76 -0.09 25.74 -7.79
C VAL A 76 0.65 26.04 -6.50
N GLU A 77 -0.05 25.91 -5.38
CA GLU A 77 0.56 26.00 -4.05
C GLU A 77 1.31 24.69 -3.75
N VAL A 78 2.58 24.82 -3.39
CA VAL A 78 3.46 23.71 -3.04
C VAL A 78 3.91 23.90 -1.60
N GLU A 79 3.52 22.97 -0.75
CA GLU A 79 4.00 22.87 0.63
C GLU A 79 5.34 22.15 0.63
N ILE A 80 6.34 22.78 1.26
CA ILE A 80 7.68 22.22 1.38
C ILE A 80 7.96 21.97 2.85
N THR A 81 8.35 20.74 3.17
CA THR A 81 8.85 20.37 4.50
C THR A 81 10.29 19.90 4.37
N MET A 82 11.19 20.56 5.09
CA MET A 82 12.60 20.22 5.19
C MET A 82 12.92 19.72 6.59
N TYR A 83 13.56 18.56 6.67
CA TYR A 83 14.09 18.04 7.93
C TYR A 83 15.60 17.84 7.78
N ILE A 84 16.37 18.69 8.47
CA ILE A 84 17.83 18.63 8.44
C ILE A 84 18.29 17.49 9.35
N ILE A 85 19.04 16.57 8.77
CA ILE A 85 19.62 15.42 9.45
C ILE A 85 20.99 15.81 10.00
N SER A 86 21.82 16.43 9.16
CA SER A 86 23.19 16.79 9.50
C SER A 86 23.60 18.05 8.74
N ILE A 87 24.54 18.78 9.32
CA ILE A 87 25.28 19.84 8.65
C ILE A 87 26.75 19.52 8.91
N SER A 88 27.58 19.58 7.86
CA SER A 88 29.03 19.45 8.00
C SER A 88 29.62 20.60 8.80
N SER A 89 30.95 20.61 8.98
CA SER A 89 31.62 21.80 9.50
C SER A 89 31.20 23.03 8.69
N VAL A 90 30.82 24.09 9.38
CA VAL A 90 30.39 25.34 8.77
C VAL A 90 31.63 26.18 8.49
N SER A 91 32.11 26.13 7.24
CA SER A 91 33.13 27.00 6.66
C SER A 91 32.59 27.64 5.37
N GLU A 92 33.43 28.23 4.51
CA GLU A 92 32.99 28.90 3.26
C GLU A 92 32.02 28.05 2.43
N ASP A 93 32.21 26.72 2.42
CA ASP A 93 31.24 25.75 1.92
C ASP A 93 30.86 24.74 3.02
N PHE A 94 29.60 24.32 3.02
CA PHE A 94 29.10 23.22 3.86
C PHE A 94 28.22 22.27 3.05
N THR A 95 28.21 21.00 3.47
CA THR A 95 27.31 19.96 2.99
C THR A 95 26.26 19.71 4.06
N SER A 96 24.99 19.62 3.68
CA SER A 96 23.90 19.26 4.60
C SER A 96 23.10 18.11 4.07
N ASP A 97 22.84 17.13 4.92
CA ASP A 97 21.90 16.04 4.63
C ASP A 97 20.53 16.44 5.16
N PHE A 98 19.49 16.37 4.32
CA PHE A 98 18.12 16.65 4.73
C PHE A 98 17.11 15.76 4.02
N TYR A 99 16.00 15.45 4.70
CA TYR A 99 14.80 14.97 4.03
C TYR A 99 14.06 16.15 3.44
N PHE A 100 13.80 16.07 2.15
CA PHE A 100 13.04 17.05 1.42
C PHE A 100 11.69 16.45 1.03
N ARG A 101 10.60 17.08 1.47
CA ARG A 101 9.24 16.67 1.10
C ARG A 101 8.52 17.82 0.44
N GLN A 102 7.78 17.50 -0.61
CA GLN A 102 6.90 18.42 -1.30
C GLN A 102 5.49 17.82 -1.32
N ALA A 103 4.49 18.65 -1.05
CA ALA A 103 3.10 18.29 -1.19
C ALA A 103 2.40 19.36 -2.03
N TRP A 104 1.55 18.92 -2.97
CA TRP A 104 0.70 19.81 -3.75
C TRP A 104 -0.61 19.11 -4.06
N ASN A 105 -1.64 19.90 -4.33
CA ASN A 105 -2.94 19.39 -4.74
C ASN A 105 -3.04 19.34 -6.27
N ASP A 106 -3.26 18.16 -6.85
CA ASP A 106 -3.56 17.99 -8.27
C ASP A 106 -5.01 17.50 -8.47
N PRO A 107 -5.92 18.38 -8.94
CA PRO A 107 -7.32 18.00 -9.18
C PRO A 107 -7.51 16.87 -10.18
N ARG A 108 -6.53 16.61 -11.06
CA ARG A 108 -6.59 15.57 -12.11
C ARG A 108 -6.42 14.16 -11.56
N LEU A 109 -5.79 14.03 -10.38
CA LEU A 109 -5.56 12.75 -9.71
C LEU A 109 -6.73 12.33 -8.81
N ARG A 110 -7.86 13.02 -8.87
CA ARG A 110 -9.06 12.68 -8.12
C ARG A 110 -9.72 11.42 -8.70
N PHE A 111 -10.10 10.49 -7.82
CA PHE A 111 -10.83 9.28 -8.18
C PHE A 111 -12.09 9.13 -7.33
N ASN A 112 -13.05 8.35 -7.82
CA ASN A 112 -14.26 8.05 -7.07
C ASN A 112 -13.93 7.04 -5.96
N PRO A 113 -14.36 7.29 -4.71
CA PRO A 113 -14.08 6.39 -3.59
C PRO A 113 -14.63 5.00 -3.88
N VAL A 114 -13.81 3.99 -3.61
CA VAL A 114 -14.16 2.58 -3.77
C VAL A 114 -14.27 1.99 -2.36
N PRO A 115 -15.15 0.99 -2.10
CA PRO A 115 -15.17 0.32 -0.81
C PRO A 115 -13.76 -0.09 -0.40
N ASP A 116 -13.43 0.19 0.87
CA ASP A 116 -12.13 -0.09 1.50
C ASP A 116 -10.93 0.78 1.05
N ILE A 117 -11.08 1.70 0.09
CA ILE A 117 -9.99 2.58 -0.38
C ILE A 117 -10.43 4.04 -0.40
N LYS A 118 -9.96 4.81 0.59
CA LYS A 118 -10.16 6.27 0.67
C LYS A 118 -8.96 7.06 0.18
N GLU A 119 -7.75 6.50 0.33
CA GLU A 119 -6.48 7.14 0.02
C GLU A 119 -5.55 6.11 -0.61
N LEU A 120 -4.76 6.52 -1.59
CA LEU A 120 -3.79 5.68 -2.27
C LEU A 120 -2.42 6.35 -2.19
N TYR A 121 -1.46 5.66 -1.56
CA TYR A 121 -0.07 6.09 -1.49
C TYR A 121 0.72 5.28 -2.50
N VAL A 122 1.30 5.95 -3.50
CA VAL A 122 2.15 5.31 -4.51
C VAL A 122 3.58 5.76 -4.27
N GLY A 123 4.44 4.83 -3.85
CA GLY A 123 5.88 5.06 -3.80
C GLY A 123 6.48 4.89 -5.18
N ALA A 124 7.45 5.73 -5.53
CA ALA A 124 8.46 5.36 -6.51
C ALA A 124 9.57 4.65 -5.71
N GLU A 125 9.80 3.37 -6.01
CA GLU A 125 11.00 2.66 -5.52
C GLU A 125 12.27 3.31 -6.08
#